data_AF-A0A7X5VR33-F1
#
_entry.id   AF-A0A7X5VR33-F1
#
_cell.length_a   1.000
_cell.length_b   1.000
_cell.length_c   1.000
_cell.angle_alpha   90.00
_cell.angle_beta   90.00
_cell.angle_gamma   90.00
#
_symmetry.space_group_name_H-M   'P 1'
#
loop_
_entity.id
_entity.type
_entity.pdbx_description
1 polymer ?
#
loop_
_entity_poly.entity_id
_entity_poly.type
_entity_poly.pdbx_seq_one_letter_code
_entity_poly.pdbx_strand_id
1 'polypeptide(L)' 'GYVRLTAFNEDTYEDLKNAWEEMVKVGKPNGLIIDLRYNPGGLLTAAVEVSNLFVR' A
#
# COMPACT_ATOMS: atom_id res chain seq x y z
N GLY A 1 -5.79 -0.51 -9.96
CA GLY A 1 -5.57 -1.26 -8.71
C GLY A 1 -6.31 -0.56 -7.59
N TYR A 2 -6.81 -1.33 -6.64
CA TYR A 2 -7.45 -0.81 -5.44
C TYR A 2 -6.92 -1.60 -4.24
N VAL A 3 -6.34 -0.90 -3.26
CA VAL A 3 -5.88 -1.50 -2.01
C VAL A 3 -6.51 -0.74 -0.86
N ARG A 4 -7.10 -1.47 0.08
CA ARG A 4 -7.60 -0.89 1.33
C ARG A 4 -6.60 -1.20 2.44
N LEU A 5 -6.05 -0.16 3.04
CA LEU A 5 -5.04 -0.26 4.10
C LEU A 5 -5.68 0.24 5.39
N THR A 6 -6.01 -0.68 6.29
CA THR A 6 -6.79 -0.40 7.51
C THR A 6 -5.94 -0.08 8.74
N ALA A 7 -4.64 -0.40 8.72
CA ALA A 7 -3.67 -0.03 9.75
C ALA A 7 -2.24 -0.10 9.19
N PHE A 8 -1.31 0.61 9.82
CA PHE A 8 0.13 0.53 9.51
C PHE A 8 0.83 -0.40 10.52
N ASN A 9 1.24 -1.58 10.06
CA ASN A 9 2.00 -2.59 10.82
C ASN A 9 3.33 -2.90 10.12
N GLU A 10 4.14 -3.80 10.70
CA GLU A 10 5.47 -4.15 10.19
C GLU A 10 5.43 -4.75 8.77
N ASP A 11 4.35 -5.46 8.43
CA ASP A 11 4.20 -6.16 7.14
C ASP A 11 3.60 -5.28 6.03
N THR A 12 3.10 -4.08 6.37
CA THR A 12 2.29 -3.25 5.46
C THR A 12 3.00 -2.93 4.16
N TYR A 13 4.32 -2.71 4.23
CA TYR A 13 5.13 -2.43 3.05
C TYR A 13 5.16 -3.61 2.09
N GLU A 14 5.49 -4.81 2.58
CA GLU A 14 5.57 -6.00 1.73
C GLU A 14 4.18 -6.42 1.23
N ASP A 15 3.15 -6.32 2.07
CA ASP A 15 1.76 -6.61 1.67
C ASP A 15 1.31 -5.71 0.51
N LEU A 16 1.57 -4.40 0.59
CA LEU A 16 1.22 -3.46 -0.46
C LEU A 16 2.00 -3.72 -1.75
N LYS A 17 3.30 -4.01 -1.63
CA LYS A 17 4.17 -4.33 -2.77
C LYS A 17 3.72 -5.62 -3.47
N ASN A 18 3.47 -6.68 -2.71
CA ASN A 18 2.99 -7.96 -3.25
C ASN A 18 1.61 -7.81 -3.90
N ALA A 19 0.68 -7.09 -3.25
CA ALA A 19 -0.64 -6.82 -3.84
C ALA A 19 -0.55 -6.05 -5.16
N TRP A 20 0.36 -5.09 -5.27
CA TRP A 20 0.60 -4.38 -6.53
C TRP A 20 1.19 -5.29 -7.61
N GLU A 21 2.21 -6.09 -7.28
CA GLU A 21 2.82 -7.02 -8.22
C GLU A 21 1.81 -8.04 -8.77
N GLU A 22 0.95 -8.60 -7.91
CA GLU A 22 -0.11 -9.51 -8.34
C GLU A 22 -1.14 -8.82 -9.25
N MET A 23 -1.53 -7.57 -8.95
CA MET A 23 -2.43 -6.81 -9.83
C MET A 23 -1.81 -6.59 -11.22
N VAL A 24 -0.52 -6.24 -11.27
CA VAL A 24 0.19 -6.00 -12.53
C VAL A 24 0.32 -7.27 -13.37
N LYS A 25 0.47 -8.45 -12.74
CA LYS A 25 0.50 -9.75 -13.42
C LYS A 25 -0.83 -10.09 -14.10
N VAL A 26 -1.96 -9.79 -13.44
CA VAL A 26 -3.30 -10.03 -13.99
C VAL A 26 -3.61 -9.05 -15.13
N GLY A 27 -3.11 -7.82 -15.06
CA GLY A 27 -3.20 -6.84 -16.14
C GLY A 27 -2.64 -5.49 -15.74
N LYS A 28 -2.26 -4.67 -16.72
CA LYS A 28 -1.63 -3.37 -16.44
C LYS A 28 -2.67 -2.34 -15.97
N PRO A 29 -2.70 -1.94 -14.68
CA PRO A 29 -3.70 -1.00 -14.19
C PRO A 29 -3.31 0.43 -14.61
N ASN A 30 -4.31 1.26 -14.94
CA ASN A 30 -4.07 2.68 -15.26
C ASN A 30 -3.68 3.54 -14.05
N GLY A 31 -3.81 2.99 -12.85
CA GLY A 31 -3.49 3.68 -11.59
C GLY A 31 -3.79 2.81 -10.37
N LEU A 32 -3.44 3.31 -9.19
CA LEU A 32 -3.65 2.66 -7.91
C LEU A 32 -4.40 3.61 -6.97
N ILE A 33 -5.50 3.14 -6.39
CA ILE A 33 -6.20 3.81 -5.30
C ILE A 33 -5.80 3.12 -4.00
N ILE A 34 -5.27 3.88 -3.05
CA ILE A 34 -5.00 3.44 -1.68
C ILE A 34 -6.08 4.03 -0.78
N ASP A 35 -7.00 3.19 -0.32
CA ASP A 35 -8.08 3.58 0.58
C ASP A 35 -7.62 3.48 2.04
N LEU A 36 -7.48 4.64 2.68
CA LEU A 36 -7.14 4.79 4.10
C LEU A 36 -8.35 5.10 4.98
N ARG A 37 -9.59 4.99 4.45
CA ARG A 37 -10.78 5.24 5.28
C ARG A 37 -10.85 4.24 6.43
N TYR A 38 -11.11 4.77 7.62
CA TYR A 38 -11.14 4.05 8.90
C TYR A 38 -9.79 3.46 9.32
N ASN A 39 -8.68 4.01 8.83
CA ASN A 39 -7.34 3.68 9.28
C ASN A 39 -6.95 4.58 10.49
N PRO A 40 -6.75 4.04 11.70
CA PRO A 40 -6.40 4.82 12.89
C PRO A 40 -4.90 5.18 12.96
N GLY A 41 -4.10 4.77 11.97
CA GLY A 41 -2.65 4.91 11.94
C GLY A 41 -1.94 3.59 12.25
N GLY A 42 -0.86 3.66 13.03
CA GLY A 42 -0.02 2.54 13.36
C GLY A 42 1.45 2.95 13.43
N LEU A 43 2.35 2.05 13.03
CA LEU A 43 3.79 2.30 13.05
C LEU A 43 4.17 3.43 12.09
N LEU A 44 4.82 4.46 12.62
CA LEU A 44 5.33 5.58 11.83
C LEU A 44 6.34 5.10 10.78
N THR A 45 7.20 4.15 11.14
CA THR A 45 8.19 3.55 10.23
C THR A 45 7.50 2.93 9.01
N ALA A 46 6.45 2.14 9.22
CA ALA A 46 5.68 1.55 8.13
C ALA A 46 5.01 2.62 7.24
N ALA A 47 4.49 3.70 7.83
CA ALA A 47 3.92 4.81 7.06
C ALA A 47 4.98 5.53 6.19
N VAL A 48 6.20 5.71 6.71
CA VAL A 48 7.33 6.28 5.97
C VAL A 48 7.76 5.34 4.84
N GLU A 49 7.91 4.05 5.11
CA GLU A 49 8.29 3.04 4.11
C GLU A 49 7.28 2.96 2.97
N VAL A 50 5.98 2.95 3.28
CA VAL A 50 4.91 2.99 2.27
C VAL A 50 4.97 4.27 1.44
N SER A 51 5.25 5.42 2.07
CA SER A 51 5.34 6.70 1.35
C SER A 51 6.52 6.72 0.37
N ASN A 52 7.65 6.13 0.76
CA ASN A 52 8.86 6.02 -0.06
C ASN A 52 8.67 5.15 -1.32
N LEU A 53 7.61 4.32 -1.40
CA LEU A 53 7.27 3.61 -2.64
C LEU A 53 6.83 4.56 -3.77
N PHE A 54 6.32 5.74 -3.42
CA PHE A 54 5.68 6.65 -4.37
C PHE A 54 6.42 7.97 -4.57
N VAL A 55 7.16 8.41 -3.55
CA VAL A 55 7.80 9.73 -3.52
C VAL A 55 9.31 9.57 -3.40
N ARG A 56 10.06 10.30 -4.23
CA ARG A 56 11.53 10.39 -4.17
C ARG A 56 11.97 11.68 -3.49
#